data_AF-A0A3C0A1G3-F1
#
_entry.id   AF-A0A3C0A1G3-F1
#
_cell.length_a   1.000
_cell.length_b   1.000
_cell.length_c   1.000
_cell.angle_alpha   90.00
_cell.angle_beta   90.00
_cell.angle_gamma   90.00
#
_symmetry.space_group_name_H-M   'P 1'
#
loop_
_entity.id
_entity.type
_entity.pdbx_description
1 polymer ?
#
loop_
_entity_poly.entity_id
_entity_poly.type
_entity_poly.pdbx_seq_one_letter_code
_entity_poly.pdbx_strand_id
1 'polypeptide(L)'
;MSAGLLLAVICAFPVLAIDYNDKNAQSFDYFPEDNQTTPSIAQPAVTDEYENAEIIDDPFYGVVVVSKHRWKNWVLRSTYLLLIDVALIMLIISLPKNDEYNIIISYVLLGASFVLAFWEFLCAVFLFRLNSASCLYIAPVSLIMGGVFYLLLLKIKKFDISLAELKSSFQQMNAVNTEDKRLLSVDGSPGDWPEQDFIK
;
A
#
# COMPACT_ATOMS: atom_id res chain seq x y z
N MET A 1 -14.88 -18.06 -26.71
CA MET A 1 -13.96 -17.18 -25.97
C MET A 1 -14.63 -15.80 -25.87
N SER A 2 -15.69 -15.66 -25.07
CA SER A 2 -15.69 -15.21 -23.65
C SER A 2 -15.02 -13.83 -23.49
N ALA A 3 -15.81 -12.74 -23.61
CA ALA A 3 -16.42 -11.99 -22.49
C ALA A 3 -15.41 -11.01 -21.86
N GLY A 4 -15.64 -9.72 -21.69
CA GLY A 4 -16.75 -8.82 -22.04
C GLY A 4 -16.26 -7.42 -21.71
N LEU A 5 -16.37 -6.49 -22.66
CA LEU A 5 -15.93 -5.11 -22.49
C LEU A 5 -17.18 -4.26 -22.24
N LEU A 6 -17.63 -4.26 -20.98
CA LEU A 6 -18.79 -3.52 -20.52
C LEU A 6 -18.38 -2.06 -20.27
N LEU A 7 -18.71 -1.24 -21.25
CA LEU A 7 -19.39 0.05 -21.11
C LEU A 7 -19.41 0.66 -19.69
N ALA A 8 -18.62 1.71 -19.47
CA ALA A 8 -18.94 2.76 -18.51
C ALA A 8 -19.02 4.07 -19.31
N VAL A 9 -20.20 4.31 -19.90
CA VAL A 9 -20.61 5.60 -20.43
C VAL A 9 -20.80 6.52 -19.23
N ILE A 10 -19.81 7.37 -18.97
CA ILE A 10 -20.00 8.55 -18.14
C ILE A 10 -20.34 9.68 -19.11
N CYS A 11 -21.61 10.05 -19.16
CA CYS A 11 -22.11 11.20 -19.89
C CYS A 11 -21.44 12.47 -19.38
N ALA A 12 -20.46 12.98 -20.13
CA ALA A 12 -20.06 14.39 -20.05
C ALA A 12 -20.77 15.12 -21.19
N PHE A 13 -21.71 16.01 -20.84
CA PHE A 13 -22.33 16.91 -21.81
C PHE A 13 -21.26 17.81 -22.43
N PRO A 14 -21.35 18.16 -23.73
CA PRO A 14 -20.44 19.12 -24.33
C PRO A 14 -20.78 20.51 -23.77
N VAL A 15 -19.88 21.06 -22.96
CA VAL A 15 -19.87 22.50 -22.68
C VAL A 15 -19.41 23.18 -23.98
N LEU A 16 -20.29 24.00 -24.55
CA LEU A 16 -20.02 24.81 -25.73
C LEU A 16 -18.74 25.63 -25.54
N ALA A 17 -17.89 25.63 -26.57
CA ALA A 17 -16.66 26.40 -26.61
C ALA A 17 -16.95 27.89 -26.37
N ILE A 18 -16.39 28.44 -25.30
CA ILE A 18 -16.37 29.88 -25.02
C ILE A 18 -15.10 30.45 -25.64
N ASP A 19 -15.27 31.47 -26.49
CA ASP A 19 -14.18 32.24 -27.09
C ASP A 19 -13.49 33.06 -25.99
N TYR A 20 -12.23 32.70 -25.68
CA TYR A 20 -11.47 33.23 -24.55
C TYR A 20 -10.86 34.62 -24.79
N ASN A 21 -11.12 35.26 -25.94
CA ASN A 21 -10.50 36.54 -26.28
C ASN A 21 -11.29 37.77 -25.81
N ASP A 22 -12.46 37.59 -25.18
CA ASP A 22 -13.24 38.69 -24.61
C ASP A 22 -13.12 38.69 -23.08
N LYS A 23 -12.38 39.66 -22.54
CA LYS A 23 -12.16 39.82 -21.09
C LYS A 23 -13.43 40.16 -20.30
N ASN A 24 -14.55 40.41 -21.00
CA ASN A 24 -15.85 40.71 -20.40
C ASN A 24 -16.87 39.58 -20.56
N ALA A 25 -16.54 38.46 -21.22
CA ALA A 25 -17.46 37.34 -21.38
C ALA A 25 -17.53 36.52 -20.07
N GLN A 26 -18.45 36.90 -19.18
CA GLN A 26 -18.86 36.03 -18.09
C GLN A 26 -19.65 34.85 -18.66
N SER A 27 -19.42 33.65 -18.12
CA SER A 27 -20.04 32.40 -18.61
C SER A 27 -21.56 32.29 -18.38
N PHE A 28 -22.18 33.34 -17.84
CA PHE A 28 -23.63 33.55 -17.81
C PHE A 28 -23.88 35.05 -18.01
N ASP A 29 -24.27 35.45 -19.22
CA ASP A 29 -24.74 36.80 -19.52
C ASP A 29 -26.06 37.07 -18.78
N TYR A 30 -25.96 37.47 -17.51
CA TYR A 30 -27.06 38.08 -16.77
C TYR A 30 -26.89 39.59 -16.84
N PHE A 31 -27.76 40.25 -17.60
CA PHE A 31 -27.87 41.71 -17.63
C PHE A 31 -28.97 42.12 -16.63
N PRO A 32 -28.65 42.51 -15.39
CA PRO A 32 -29.65 43.10 -14.52
C PRO A 32 -30.08 44.46 -15.10
N GLU A 33 -31.40 44.71 -15.12
CA GLU A 33 -31.92 46.05 -15.36
C GLU A 33 -31.40 47.05 -14.31
N ASP A 34 -31.18 48.28 -14.76
CA ASP A 34 -30.50 49.36 -14.05
C ASP A 34 -30.85 49.46 -12.55
N ASN A 35 -29.80 49.59 -11.73
CA ASN A 35 -29.77 49.88 -10.27
C ASN A 35 -29.89 48.73 -9.27
N GLN A 36 -29.49 47.51 -9.60
CA GLN A 36 -29.17 46.51 -8.57
C GLN A 36 -27.65 46.34 -8.42
N THR A 37 -27.12 46.79 -7.28
CA THR A 37 -25.73 46.56 -6.88
C THR A 37 -25.51 45.05 -6.78
N THR A 38 -24.74 44.49 -7.69
CA THR A 38 -24.30 43.10 -7.64
C THR A 38 -23.63 42.86 -6.28
N PRO A 39 -24.04 41.86 -5.48
CA PRO A 39 -23.33 41.54 -4.26
C PRO A 39 -21.89 41.17 -4.65
N SER A 40 -20.91 41.88 -4.07
CA SER A 40 -19.49 41.58 -4.25
C SER A 40 -19.28 40.09 -4.00
N ILE A 41 -18.94 39.37 -5.08
CA ILE A 41 -18.63 37.94 -5.03
C ILE A 41 -17.56 37.77 -3.94
N ALA A 42 -17.91 37.05 -2.88
CA ALA A 42 -17.01 36.75 -1.79
C ALA A 42 -15.79 36.03 -2.38
N GLN A 43 -14.66 36.73 -2.38
CA GLN A 43 -13.28 36.31 -2.67
C GLN A 43 -13.13 35.21 -3.75
N PRO A 44 -12.51 35.50 -4.91
CA PRO A 44 -12.09 34.43 -5.82
C PRO A 44 -11.21 33.44 -5.05
N ALA A 45 -11.67 32.20 -4.91
CA ALA A 45 -11.05 31.19 -4.05
C ALA A 45 -9.69 30.68 -4.54
N VAL A 46 -9.16 31.19 -5.66
CA VAL A 46 -7.79 30.91 -6.12
C VAL A 46 -7.25 32.14 -6.85
N THR A 47 -6.45 32.94 -6.15
CA THR A 47 -5.62 34.00 -6.71
C THR A 47 -4.23 33.47 -7.04
N ASP A 48 -4.15 32.37 -7.78
CA ASP A 48 -2.87 32.00 -8.40
C ASP A 48 -2.81 32.71 -9.74
N GLU A 49 -1.95 33.72 -9.81
CA GLU A 49 -1.61 34.44 -11.04
C GLU A 49 -1.29 33.41 -12.14
N TYR A 50 -1.84 33.63 -13.34
CA TYR A 50 -1.69 32.78 -14.54
C TYR A 50 -0.23 32.44 -14.90
N GLU A 51 0.75 33.07 -14.25
CA GLU A 51 2.19 32.82 -14.38
C GLU A 51 2.62 31.42 -13.90
N ASN A 52 1.88 30.81 -12.96
CA ASN A 52 2.19 29.49 -12.39
C ASN A 52 1.42 28.33 -13.05
N ALA A 53 0.67 28.62 -14.10
CA ALA A 53 -0.10 27.64 -14.85
C ALA A 53 0.56 27.35 -16.20
N GLU A 54 0.69 26.07 -16.52
CA GLU A 54 1.08 25.57 -17.83
C GLU A 54 -0.21 25.27 -18.62
N ILE A 55 -0.33 25.89 -19.79
CA ILE A 55 -1.47 25.72 -20.68
C ILE A 55 -1.07 24.65 -21.70
N ILE A 56 -1.76 23.51 -21.68
CA ILE A 56 -1.54 22.41 -22.60
C ILE A 56 -2.73 22.37 -23.57
N ASP A 57 -2.45 22.58 -24.85
CA ASP A 57 -3.45 22.39 -25.92
C ASP A 57 -3.48 20.91 -26.32
N ASP A 58 -4.49 20.19 -25.84
CA ASP A 58 -4.74 18.80 -26.23
C ASP A 58 -5.79 18.75 -27.36
N PRO A 59 -5.52 18.08 -28.49
CA PRO A 59 -6.46 17.99 -29.60
C PRO A 59 -7.80 17.31 -29.26
N PHE A 60 -7.87 16.50 -28.19
CA PHE A 60 -9.10 15.83 -27.77
C PHE A 60 -9.77 16.48 -26.56
N TYR A 61 -8.98 17.03 -25.62
CA TYR A 61 -9.49 17.57 -24.36
C TYR A 61 -9.57 19.11 -24.32
N GLY A 62 -9.11 19.79 -25.38
CA GLY A 62 -9.07 21.24 -25.45
C GLY A 62 -7.93 21.84 -24.62
N VAL A 63 -8.09 23.10 -24.23
CA VAL A 63 -7.10 23.85 -23.44
C VAL A 63 -7.15 23.38 -21.99
N VAL A 64 -6.16 22.58 -21.56
CA VAL A 64 -6.04 22.13 -20.17
C VAL A 64 -5.05 23.02 -19.43
N VAL A 65 -5.55 23.76 -18.45
CA VAL A 65 -4.72 24.59 -17.56
C VAL A 65 -4.28 23.74 -16.37
N VAL A 66 -2.97 23.59 -16.20
CA VAL A 66 -2.38 22.70 -15.20
C VAL A 66 -1.33 23.45 -14.37
N SER A 67 -1.25 23.24 -13.06
CA SER A 67 -0.22 23.92 -12.26
C SER A 67 1.20 23.42 -12.57
N LYS A 68 2.16 24.35 -12.67
CA LYS A 68 3.59 24.05 -12.87
C LYS A 68 4.22 23.29 -11.69
N HIS A 69 3.56 23.30 -10.54
CA HIS A 69 4.03 22.71 -9.29
C HIS A 69 3.38 21.37 -8.92
N ARG A 70 2.70 20.70 -9.86
CA ARG A 70 2.13 19.35 -9.65
C ARG A 70 3.08 18.35 -9.02
N TRP A 71 4.36 18.41 -9.38
CA TRP A 71 5.38 17.51 -8.86
C TRP A 71 5.49 17.60 -7.32
N LYS A 72 5.20 18.75 -6.71
CA LYS A 72 5.24 18.93 -5.24
C LYS A 72 4.24 18.02 -4.53
N ASN A 73 3.03 17.86 -5.09
CA ASN A 73 2.02 16.97 -4.53
C ASN A 73 2.46 15.50 -4.60
N TRP A 74 3.12 15.10 -5.69
CA TRP A 74 3.67 13.75 -5.83
C TRP A 74 4.85 13.49 -4.89
N VAL A 75 5.72 14.49 -4.69
CA VAL A 75 6.79 14.44 -3.68
C VAL A 75 6.18 14.24 -2.29
N LEU A 76 5.21 15.06 -1.90
CA LEU A 76 4.53 14.95 -0.60
C LEU A 76 3.92 13.54 -0.39
N ARG A 77 3.25 13.00 -1.40
CA ARG A 77 2.70 11.63 -1.37
C ARG A 77 3.78 10.57 -1.20
N SER A 78 4.90 10.66 -1.94
CA SER A 78 6.02 9.73 -1.76
C SER A 78 6.62 9.79 -0.35
N THR A 79 6.75 10.98 0.23
CA THR A 79 7.25 11.15 1.60
C THR A 79 6.33 10.50 2.63
N TYR A 80 5.01 10.60 2.46
CA TYR A 80 4.08 9.90 3.35
C TYR A 80 4.18 8.39 3.24
N LEU A 81 4.31 7.85 2.02
CA LEU A 81 4.47 6.41 1.80
C LEU A 81 5.76 5.89 2.43
N LEU A 82 6.87 6.61 2.24
CA LEU A 82 8.14 6.29 2.88
C LEU A 82 8.03 6.23 4.40
N LEU A 83 7.34 7.20 5.02
CA LEU A 83 7.16 7.23 6.47
C LEU A 83 6.32 6.04 6.97
N ILE A 84 5.29 5.64 6.22
CA ILE A 84 4.51 4.44 6.50
C ILE A 84 5.38 3.19 6.36
N ASP A 85 6.22 3.11 5.33
CA ASP A 85 7.12 1.97 5.12
C ASP A 85 8.16 1.82 6.24
N VAL A 86 8.74 2.94 6.71
CA VAL A 86 9.65 2.93 7.87
C VAL A 86 8.93 2.43 9.13
N ALA A 87 7.68 2.85 9.35
CA ALA A 87 6.88 2.38 10.49
C ALA A 87 6.58 0.87 10.37
N LEU A 88 6.25 0.38 9.19
CA LEU A 88 6.02 -1.05 8.92
C LEU A 88 7.28 -1.89 9.15
N ILE A 89 8.46 -1.42 8.73
CA ILE A 89 9.73 -2.10 9.00
C ILE A 89 9.93 -2.27 10.50
N MET A 90 9.74 -1.20 11.28
CA MET A 90 9.89 -1.26 12.74
C MET A 90 8.93 -2.28 13.36
N LEU A 91 7.68 -2.33 12.88
CA LEU A 91 6.69 -3.30 13.32
C LEU A 91 7.14 -4.74 13.01
N ILE A 92 7.55 -5.03 11.77
CA ILE A 92 8.00 -6.38 11.34
C ILE A 92 9.24 -6.83 12.13
N ILE A 93 10.15 -5.91 12.46
CA ILE A 93 11.34 -6.23 13.27
C ILE A 93 10.93 -6.52 14.71
N SER A 94 9.99 -5.77 15.28
CA SER A 94 9.54 -5.90 16.67
C SER A 94 8.82 -7.23 16.96
N LEU A 95 8.23 -7.86 15.93
CA LEU A 95 7.50 -9.12 16.11
C LEU A 95 8.46 -10.30 16.34
N PRO A 96 8.30 -11.06 17.45
CA PRO A 96 9.06 -12.27 17.70
C PRO A 96 8.61 -13.39 16.77
N LYS A 97 9.55 -14.00 16.04
CA LYS A 97 9.27 -15.08 15.06
C LYS A 97 9.28 -16.48 15.69
N ASN A 98 8.82 -16.60 16.93
CA ASN A 98 8.81 -17.87 17.65
C ASN A 98 7.54 -18.68 17.40
N ASP A 99 6.45 -18.00 17.02
CA ASP A 99 5.13 -18.61 16.81
C ASP A 99 4.70 -18.56 15.34
N GLU A 100 3.99 -19.58 14.88
CA GLU A 100 3.44 -19.68 13.51
C GLU A 100 2.57 -18.45 13.16
N TYR A 101 1.75 -17.97 14.10
CA TYR A 101 0.90 -16.79 13.90
C TYR A 101 1.72 -15.53 13.62
N ASN A 102 2.81 -15.30 14.35
CA ASN A 102 3.65 -14.13 14.15
C ASN A 102 4.42 -14.19 12.82
N ILE A 103 4.77 -15.40 12.36
CA ILE A 103 5.37 -15.60 11.03
C ILE A 103 4.36 -15.25 9.93
N ILE A 104 3.12 -15.73 10.03
CA ILE A 104 2.05 -15.41 9.06
C ILE A 104 1.77 -13.90 9.02
N ILE A 105 1.62 -13.26 10.19
CA ILE A 105 1.43 -11.82 10.30
C ILE A 105 2.61 -11.08 9.64
N SER A 106 3.85 -11.52 9.91
CA SER A 106 5.04 -10.93 9.29
C SER A 106 5.04 -11.06 7.77
N TYR A 107 4.57 -12.16 7.19
CA TYR A 107 4.42 -12.32 5.74
C TYR A 107 3.37 -11.36 5.16
N VAL A 108 2.22 -11.20 5.81
CA VAL A 108 1.17 -10.28 5.36
C VAL A 108 1.65 -8.84 5.39
N LEU A 109 2.29 -8.42 6.50
CA LEU A 109 2.84 -7.07 6.62
C LEU A 109 3.93 -6.82 5.58
N LEU A 110 4.81 -7.79 5.34
CA LEU A 110 5.85 -7.64 4.34
C LEU A 110 5.30 -7.57 2.91
N GLY A 111 4.23 -8.32 2.61
CA GLY A 111 3.50 -8.20 1.35
C GLY A 111 2.92 -6.80 1.16
N ALA A 112 2.27 -6.24 2.18
CA ALA A 112 1.74 -4.88 2.16
C ALA A 112 2.85 -3.83 1.95
N SER A 113 3.97 -3.96 2.66
CA SER A 113 5.15 -3.12 2.49
C SER A 113 5.74 -3.19 1.08
N PHE A 114 5.74 -4.36 0.45
CA PHE A 114 6.22 -4.50 -0.93
C PHE A 114 5.33 -3.74 -1.93
N VAL A 115 4.01 -3.75 -1.72
CA VAL A 115 3.07 -2.97 -2.53
C VAL A 115 3.30 -1.47 -2.36
N LEU A 116 3.54 -1.01 -1.13
CA LEU A 116 3.84 0.40 -0.85
C LEU A 116 5.16 0.84 -1.48
N ALA A 117 6.23 0.04 -1.36
CA ALA A 117 7.50 0.30 -2.03
C ALA A 117 7.36 0.36 -3.56
N PHE A 118 6.55 -0.52 -4.14
CA PHE A 118 6.23 -0.47 -5.57
C PHE A 118 5.47 0.81 -5.94
N TRP A 119 4.55 1.27 -5.09
CA TRP A 119 3.83 2.52 -5.31
C TRP A 119 4.75 3.75 -5.21
N GLU A 120 5.70 3.74 -4.27
CA GLU A 120 6.73 4.76 -4.14
C GLU A 120 7.62 4.81 -5.39
N PHE A 121 7.99 3.65 -5.93
CA PHE A 121 8.70 3.55 -7.20
C PHE A 121 7.89 4.15 -8.37
N LEU A 122 6.56 3.91 -8.44
CA LEU A 122 5.71 4.56 -9.43
C LEU A 122 5.68 6.09 -9.27
N CYS A 123 5.65 6.60 -8.03
CA CYS A 123 5.78 8.03 -7.78
C CYS A 123 7.11 8.59 -8.34
N ALA A 124 8.21 7.87 -8.19
CA ALA A 124 9.49 8.24 -8.79
C ALA A 124 9.43 8.29 -10.33
N VAL A 125 8.80 7.28 -10.97
CA VAL A 125 8.61 7.26 -12.43
C VAL A 125 7.75 8.44 -12.91
N PHE A 126 6.71 8.82 -12.17
CA PHE A 126 5.93 10.01 -12.48
C PHE A 126 6.74 11.31 -12.35
N LEU A 127 7.58 11.42 -11.32
CA LEU A 127 8.47 12.58 -11.15
C LEU A 127 9.51 12.67 -12.27
N PHE A 128 10.00 11.53 -12.76
CA PHE A 128 10.85 11.47 -13.94
C PHE A 128 10.12 12.01 -15.18
N ARG A 129 8.87 11.59 -15.40
CA ARG A 129 8.04 12.07 -16.53
C ARG A 129 7.74 13.56 -16.45
N LEU A 130 7.63 14.11 -15.24
CA LEU A 130 7.44 15.55 -14.99
C LEU A 130 8.77 16.34 -15.03
N ASN A 131 9.90 15.70 -15.40
CA ASN A 131 11.23 16.28 -15.45
C ASN A 131 11.65 17.01 -14.15
N SER A 132 11.22 16.47 -13.00
CA SER A 132 11.54 17.03 -11.69
C SER A 132 12.84 16.45 -11.15
N ALA A 133 13.74 17.32 -10.67
CA ALA A 133 14.99 16.92 -10.01
C ALA A 133 14.75 16.04 -8.76
N SER A 134 13.57 16.11 -8.15
CA SER A 134 13.20 15.29 -7.00
C SER A 134 13.20 13.78 -7.30
N CYS A 135 13.08 13.39 -8.57
CA CYS A 135 13.20 11.99 -8.98
C CYS A 135 14.53 11.37 -8.55
N LEU A 136 15.63 12.13 -8.58
CA LEU A 136 16.97 11.62 -8.23
C LEU A 136 17.10 11.22 -6.76
N TYR A 137 16.22 11.72 -5.89
CA TYR A 137 16.21 11.37 -4.48
C TYR A 137 15.25 10.22 -4.19
N ILE A 138 14.03 10.27 -4.74
CA ILE A 138 12.97 9.29 -4.41
C ILE A 138 13.23 7.94 -5.10
N ALA A 139 13.72 7.94 -6.34
CA ALA A 139 14.00 6.71 -7.08
C ALA A 139 15.00 5.77 -6.35
N PRO A 140 16.21 6.21 -5.95
CA PRO A 140 17.14 5.33 -5.25
C PRO A 140 16.62 4.89 -3.89
N VAL A 141 15.88 5.76 -3.18
CA VAL A 141 15.30 5.42 -1.88
C VAL A 141 14.28 4.29 -2.01
N SER A 142 13.36 4.36 -2.98
CA SER A 142 12.38 3.30 -3.23
C SER A 142 13.06 1.95 -3.56
N LEU A 143 14.17 1.99 -4.31
CA LEU A 143 14.94 0.79 -4.65
C LEU A 143 15.61 0.19 -3.41
N ILE A 144 16.22 1.03 -2.57
CA ILE A 144 16.80 0.61 -1.30
C ILE A 144 15.74 -0.03 -0.40
N MET A 145 14.56 0.59 -0.28
CA MET A 145 13.46 0.05 0.53
C MET A 145 12.98 -1.30 0.00
N GLY A 146 12.81 -1.45 -1.32
CA GLY A 146 12.52 -2.74 -1.94
C GLY A 146 13.58 -3.80 -1.62
N GLY A 147 14.86 -3.42 -1.64
CA GLY A 147 15.97 -4.29 -1.25
C GLY A 147 15.92 -4.71 0.22
N VAL A 148 15.62 -3.78 1.13
CA VAL A 148 15.46 -4.05 2.57
C VAL A 148 14.32 -5.03 2.80
N PHE A 149 13.16 -4.83 2.17
CA PHE A 149 12.02 -5.74 2.29
C PHE A 149 12.34 -7.14 1.75
N TYR A 150 13.07 -7.24 0.64
CA TYR A 150 13.54 -8.53 0.12
C TYR A 150 14.47 -9.25 1.12
N LEU A 151 15.40 -8.54 1.74
CA LEU A 151 16.27 -9.13 2.78
C LEU A 151 15.48 -9.59 4.01
N LEU A 152 14.47 -8.83 4.43
CA LEU A 152 13.58 -9.22 5.51
C LEU A 152 12.77 -10.47 5.15
N LEU A 153 12.30 -10.59 3.90
CA LEU A 153 11.62 -11.79 3.41
C LEU A 153 12.50 -13.04 3.55
N LEU A 154 13.76 -12.94 3.11
CA LEU A 154 14.71 -14.04 3.22
C LEU A 154 14.98 -14.43 4.68
N LYS A 155 15.02 -13.45 5.59
CA LYS A 155 15.14 -13.72 7.03
C LYS A 155 13.91 -14.44 7.57
N ILE A 156 12.70 -13.98 7.27
CA ILE A 156 11.45 -14.63 7.70
C ILE A 156 11.36 -16.06 7.17
N LYS A 157 11.71 -16.27 5.90
CA LYS A 157 11.74 -17.61 5.28
C LYS A 157 12.71 -18.56 5.99
N LYS A 158 13.85 -18.08 6.48
CA LYS A 158 14.78 -18.90 7.27
C LYS A 158 14.17 -19.33 8.60
N PHE A 159 13.46 -18.43 9.29
CA PHE A 159 12.76 -18.77 10.53
C PHE A 159 11.66 -19.81 10.30
N ASP A 160 10.90 -19.67 9.23
CA ASP A 160 9.85 -20.62 8.81
C ASP A 160 10.40 -22.04 8.60
N ILE A 161 11.49 -22.17 7.83
CA ILE A 161 12.16 -23.48 7.62
C ILE A 161 12.64 -24.07 8.95
N SER A 162 13.23 -23.26 9.83
CA SER A 162 13.73 -23.75 11.12
C SER A 162 12.60 -24.23 12.04
N LEU A 163 11.45 -23.57 12.02
CA LEU A 163 10.29 -23.95 12.84
C LEU A 163 9.68 -25.25 12.32
N ALA A 164 9.59 -25.41 10.99
CA ALA A 164 9.14 -26.65 10.37
C ALA A 164 10.06 -27.84 10.70
N GLU A 165 11.38 -27.65 10.64
CA GLU A 165 12.36 -28.67 11.01
C GLU A 165 12.24 -29.06 12.49
N LEU A 166 12.12 -28.07 13.37
CA LEU A 166 11.94 -28.29 14.81
C LEU A 166 10.65 -29.07 15.11
N LYS A 167 9.55 -28.75 14.43
CA LYS A 167 8.29 -29.50 14.55
C LYS A 167 8.45 -30.94 14.07
N SER A 168 9.17 -31.16 12.98
CA SER A 168 9.45 -32.50 12.45
C SER A 168 10.31 -33.33 13.39
N SER A 169 11.32 -32.73 14.04
CA SER A 169 12.18 -33.43 14.99
C SER A 169 11.45 -33.76 16.29
N PHE A 170 10.57 -32.87 16.79
CA PHE A 170 9.69 -33.19 17.91
C PHE A 170 8.68 -34.29 17.59
N GLN A 171 8.12 -34.30 16.38
CA GLN A 171 7.23 -35.38 15.94
C GLN A 171 7.99 -36.70 15.83
N GLN A 172 9.21 -36.71 15.29
CA GLN A 172 10.04 -37.89 15.21
C GLN A 172 10.47 -38.39 16.60
N MET A 173 10.84 -37.49 17.50
CA MET A 173 11.13 -37.83 18.90
C MET A 173 9.90 -38.40 19.60
N ASN A 174 8.72 -37.80 19.45
CA ASN A 174 7.48 -38.34 20.03
C ASN A 174 7.08 -39.69 19.43
N ALA A 175 7.30 -39.89 18.13
CA ALA A 175 7.07 -41.17 17.46
C ALA A 175 8.09 -42.25 17.86
N VAL A 176 9.34 -41.87 18.16
CA VAL A 176 10.34 -42.79 18.75
C VAL A 176 10.07 -43.03 20.23
N ASN A 177 9.48 -42.05 20.91
CA ASN A 177 9.02 -42.14 22.29
C ASN A 177 7.61 -42.75 22.39
N THR A 178 7.13 -43.40 21.32
CA THR A 178 5.98 -44.31 21.41
C THR A 178 6.39 -45.38 22.40
N GLU A 179 5.77 -45.28 23.57
CA GLU A 179 6.12 -45.92 24.82
C GLU A 179 6.53 -47.38 24.64
N ASP A 180 7.59 -47.78 25.35
CA ASP A 180 7.82 -49.19 25.64
C ASP A 180 6.48 -49.74 26.16
N LYS A 181 5.90 -50.72 25.45
CA LYS A 181 4.60 -51.32 25.80
C LYS A 181 4.55 -51.85 27.23
N ARG A 182 5.71 -51.97 27.89
CA ARG A 182 5.90 -52.38 29.29
C ARG A 182 5.73 -51.25 30.31
N LEU A 183 5.74 -49.98 29.87
CA LEU A 183 5.60 -48.78 30.71
C LEU A 183 4.27 -48.05 30.50
N LEU A 184 3.35 -48.63 29.73
CA LEU A 184 1.97 -48.18 29.65
C LEU A 184 1.37 -48.20 31.06
N SER A 185 1.00 -47.02 31.58
CA SER A 185 0.29 -46.93 32.84
C SER A 185 -1.03 -47.67 32.70
N VAL A 186 -1.20 -48.75 33.46
CA VAL A 186 -2.49 -49.44 33.59
C VAL A 186 -3.44 -48.49 34.30
N ASP A 187 -4.57 -48.17 33.66
CA ASP A 187 -5.65 -47.40 34.29
C ASP A 187 -6.18 -48.20 35.49
N GLY A 188 -5.88 -47.73 36.70
CA GLY A 188 -6.29 -48.35 37.96
C GLY A 188 -6.26 -47.33 39.10
N SER A 189 -7.26 -47.39 39.98
CA SER A 189 -7.22 -46.63 41.23
C SER A 189 -6.23 -47.27 42.20
N PRO A 190 -5.64 -46.51 43.15
CA PRO A 190 -4.69 -47.06 44.12
C PRO A 190 -5.30 -48.25 44.86
N GLY A 191 -4.85 -49.48 44.53
CA GLY A 191 -5.40 -50.73 45.08
C GLY A 191 -5.72 -51.80 44.04
N ASP A 192 -5.93 -51.43 42.76
CA ASP A 192 -6.16 -52.39 41.65
C ASP A 192 -4.83 -52.85 41.03
N TRP A 193 -4.04 -53.61 41.79
CA TRP A 193 -2.91 -54.32 41.22
C TRP A 193 -3.39 -55.69 40.73
N PRO A 194 -3.14 -56.08 39.46
CA PRO A 194 -3.44 -57.43 39.01
C PRO A 194 -2.64 -58.41 39.86
N GLU A 195 -3.32 -59.41 40.46
CA GLU A 195 -2.77 -60.39 41.41
C GLU A 195 -1.61 -61.26 40.85
N GLN A 196 -1.18 -61.00 39.62
CA GLN A 196 -0.14 -61.75 38.91
C GLN A 196 1.26 -61.11 39.01
N ASP A 197 1.39 -59.92 39.62
CA ASP A 197 2.66 -59.17 39.64
C ASP A 197 3.55 -59.43 40.87
N PHE A 198 3.14 -60.35 41.76
CA PHE A 198 4.00 -60.86 42.83
C PHE A 198 4.41 -62.29 42.52
N ILE A 199 5.55 -62.43 41.84
CA ILE A 199 6.24 -63.72 41.69
C ILE A 199 6.61 -64.26 43.08
N LYS A 200 6.26 -65.53 43.36
CA LYS A 200 6.68 -66.29 44.54
C LYS A 200 8.18 -66.61 44.52
#